data_AF-A0A6A6EUG6-F1
#
_entry.id   AF-A0A6A6EUG6-F1
#
_cell.length_a   1.000
_cell.length_b   1.000
_cell.length_c   1.000
_cell.angle_alpha   90.00
_cell.angle_beta   90.00
_cell.angle_gamma   90.00
#
_symmetry.space_group_name_H-M   'P 1'
#
loop_
_entity.id
_entity.type
_entity.pdbx_description
1 polymer ?
#
loop_
_entity_poly.entity_id
_entity_poly.type
_entity_poly.pdbx_seq_one_letter_code
_entity_poly.pdbx_strand_id
1 'polypeptide(L)'
;MDEVGCALGVCTNCKVLGDLLKKRTLLKSPQDRKWVLIIEAISADGRCIRPVAIFKGKNPQASWFTAQNIPDWHYTTSENGWTSNYIALHWLHEVFLPET
;
A
#
# COMPACT_ATOMS: atom_id res chain seq x y z
N MET A 1 2.96 1.69 17.31
CA MET A 1 3.28 1.14 15.98
C MET A 1 2.13 0.27 15.57
N ASP A 2 1.67 0.42 14.33
CA ASP A 2 0.61 -0.39 13.74
C ASP A 2 1.00 -0.79 12.30
N GLU A 3 0.37 -1.85 11.80
CA GLU A 3 0.55 -2.34 10.43
C GLU A 3 -0.80 -2.36 9.70
N VAL A 4 -0.86 -1.64 8.57
CA VAL A 4 -2.09 -1.47 7.80
C VAL A 4 -1.91 -2.02 6.39
N GLY A 5 -2.86 -2.84 5.95
CA GLY A 5 -2.92 -3.37 4.58
C GLY A 5 -3.89 -2.58 3.69
N CYS A 6 -3.40 -2.10 2.55
CA CYS A 6 -4.19 -1.46 1.51
C CYS A 6 -4.30 -2.36 0.27
N ALA A 7 -5.54 -2.67 -0.14
CA ALA A 7 -5.78 -3.45 -1.37
C ALA A 7 -5.64 -2.57 -2.62
N LEU A 8 -4.87 -3.05 -3.60
CA LEU A 8 -4.69 -2.40 -4.89
C LEU A 8 -5.82 -2.73 -5.86
N GLY A 9 -6.16 -1.79 -6.75
CA GLY A 9 -7.12 -2.05 -7.84
C GLY A 9 -8.58 -2.17 -7.40
N VAL A 10 -8.94 -1.66 -6.22
CA VAL A 10 -10.34 -1.51 -5.81
C VAL A 10 -10.99 -0.38 -6.61
N CYS A 11 -11.30 -0.66 -7.88
CA CYS A 11 -12.14 0.20 -8.69
C CYS A 11 -13.61 -0.23 -8.54
N THR A 12 -14.49 0.73 -8.32
CA THR A 12 -15.93 0.52 -8.50
C THR A 12 -16.19 0.39 -10.01
N ASN A 13 -16.43 -0.84 -10.48
CA ASN A 13 -17.00 -1.05 -11.81
C ASN A 13 -18.45 -0.53 -11.79
N CYS A 14 -18.65 0.75 -12.10
CA CYS A 14 -19.95 1.39 -11.90
C CYS A 14 -21.02 1.02 -12.94
N LYS A 15 -20.63 0.49 -14.12
CA LYS A 15 -21.56 0.23 -15.23
C LYS A 15 -21.14 -0.99 -16.07
N VAL A 16 -22.10 -1.83 -16.40
CA VAL A 16 -21.95 -2.96 -17.35
C VAL A 16 -23.05 -2.88 -18.40
N LEU A 17 -22.73 -3.21 -19.66
CA LEU A 17 -23.73 -3.43 -20.69
C LEU A 17 -24.16 -4.90 -20.65
N GLY A 18 -25.46 -5.14 -20.62
CA GLY A 18 -26.05 -6.49 -20.53
C GLY A 18 -27.21 -6.67 -21.49
N ASP A 19 -27.48 -7.91 -21.86
CA ASP A 19 -28.63 -8.30 -22.66
C ASP A 19 -29.92 -8.20 -21.82
N LEU A 20 -30.99 -7.67 -22.42
CA LEU A 20 -32.31 -7.46 -21.80
C LEU A 20 -32.89 -8.75 -21.22
N LEU A 21 -32.64 -9.91 -21.84
CA LEU A 21 -33.17 -11.19 -21.40
C LEU A 21 -32.39 -11.80 -20.22
N LYS A 22 -31.22 -11.23 -19.88
CA LYS A 22 -30.29 -11.80 -18.91
C LYS A 22 -30.46 -11.13 -17.54
N LYS A 23 -31.16 -11.81 -16.63
CA LYS A 23 -31.46 -11.30 -15.27
C LYS A 23 -30.24 -11.07 -14.37
N ARG A 24 -29.09 -11.71 -14.66
CA ARG A 24 -27.86 -11.60 -13.88
C ARG A 24 -26.63 -11.78 -14.76
N THR A 25 -25.64 -10.92 -14.57
CA THR A 25 -24.33 -11.01 -15.22
C THR A 25 -23.24 -11.03 -14.15
N LEU A 26 -22.25 -11.91 -14.30
CA LEU A 26 -21.08 -11.93 -13.44
C LEU A 26 -20.16 -10.78 -13.84
N LEU A 27 -19.83 -9.92 -12.89
CA LEU A 27 -18.87 -8.85 -13.07
C LEU A 27 -17.48 -9.39 -12.69
N LYS A 28 -16.54 -9.35 -13.63
CA LYS A 28 -15.14 -9.57 -13.30
C LYS A 28 -14.69 -8.40 -12.42
N SER A 29 -14.33 -8.69 -11.17
CA SER A 29 -13.74 -7.67 -10.31
C SER A 29 -12.41 -7.22 -10.93
N PRO A 30 -12.16 -5.91 -11.07
CA PRO A 30 -10.87 -5.40 -11.50
C PRO A 30 -9.84 -5.48 -10.35
N GLN A 31 -10.28 -5.88 -9.15
CA GLN A 31 -9.44 -6.05 -7.98
C GLN A 31 -8.39 -7.11 -8.25
N ASP A 32 -7.17 -6.64 -8.45
CA ASP A 32 -5.99 -7.46 -8.31
C ASP A 32 -5.83 -7.75 -6.81
N ARG A 33 -5.65 -9.02 -6.40
CA ARG A 33 -5.52 -9.38 -4.96
C ARG A 33 -4.14 -9.01 -4.41
N LYS A 34 -3.60 -7.89 -4.87
CA LYS A 34 -2.30 -7.36 -4.45
C LYS A 34 -2.54 -6.37 -3.32
N TRP A 35 -1.70 -6.47 -2.32
CA TRP A 35 -1.73 -5.63 -1.14
C TRP A 35 -0.46 -4.79 -1.08
N VAL A 36 -0.59 -3.59 -0.54
CA VAL A 36 0.52 -2.78 -0.04
C VAL A 36 0.40 -2.79 1.48
N LEU A 37 1.49 -3.04 2.18
CA LEU A 37 1.52 -2.91 3.63
C LEU A 37 2.17 -1.60 4.00
N ILE A 38 1.67 -0.99 5.05
CA ILE A 38 2.17 0.26 5.60
C ILE A 38 2.48 0.01 7.07
N ILE A 39 3.70 0.35 7.49
CA ILE A 39 4.05 0.40 8.91
C ILE A 39 4.05 1.86 9.32
N GLU A 40 3.29 2.18 10.37
CA GLU A 40 3.17 3.53 10.90
C GLU A 40 3.32 3.57 12.42
N ALA A 41 3.72 4.72 12.94
CA ALA A 41 3.81 4.94 14.38
C ALA A 41 3.60 6.40 14.74
N ILE A 42 3.21 6.60 16.00
CA ILE A 42 3.15 7.91 16.65
C ILE A 42 4.12 7.85 17.83
N SER A 43 4.95 8.88 17.96
CA SER A 43 5.88 9.04 19.09
C SER A 43 5.13 9.29 20.41
N ALA A 44 5.83 9.17 21.53
CA ALA A 44 5.26 9.45 22.85
C ALA A 44 4.83 10.92 23.02
N ASP A 45 5.43 11.85 22.28
CA ASP A 45 5.07 13.26 22.26
C ASP A 45 4.05 13.63 21.16
N GLY A 46 3.45 12.63 20.51
CA GLY A 46 2.31 12.79 19.61
C GLY A 46 2.67 13.14 18.16
N ARG A 47 3.94 13.04 17.75
CA ARG A 47 4.36 13.24 16.36
C ARG A 47 4.10 12.00 15.53
N CYS A 48 3.60 12.19 14.31
CA CYS A 48 3.52 11.12 13.32
C CYS A 48 4.91 10.85 12.77
N ILE A 49 5.37 9.61 12.94
CA ILE A 49 6.63 9.13 12.35
C ILE A 49 6.38 8.81 10.89
N ARG A 50 7.34 9.13 10.02
CA ARG A 50 7.22 8.85 8.58
C ARG A 50 6.96 7.35 8.35
N PRO A 51 5.80 6.98 7.77
CA PRO A 51 5.48 5.59 7.50
C PRO A 51 6.42 4.96 6.47
N VAL A 52 6.47 3.63 6.47
CA VAL A 52 7.06 2.87 5.36
C VAL A 52 6.00 2.05 4.62
N ALA A 53 5.89 2.30 3.31
CA ALA A 53 5.05 1.53 2.41
C ALA A 53 5.87 0.43 1.71
N ILE A 54 5.38 -0.80 1.81
CA ILE A 54 6.02 -2.02 1.31
C ILE A 54 5.21 -2.54 0.13
N PHE A 55 5.77 -2.40 -1.07
CA PHE A 55 5.18 -2.94 -2.30
C PHE A 55 5.64 -4.38 -2.55
N LYS A 56 4.73 -5.22 -3.04
CA LYS A 56 5.08 -6.54 -3.54
C LYS A 56 5.89 -6.44 -4.83
N GLY A 57 7.06 -7.05 -4.87
CA GLY A 57 7.91 -7.16 -6.05
C GLY A 57 9.38 -6.84 -5.76
N LYS A 58 10.14 -6.60 -6.83
CA LYS A 58 11.57 -6.23 -6.74
C LYS A 58 11.81 -4.73 -6.86
N ASN A 59 10.96 -4.03 -7.59
CA ASN A 59 11.03 -2.59 -7.79
C ASN A 59 9.61 -2.05 -7.85
N PRO A 60 9.36 -0.86 -7.30
CA PRO A 60 8.06 -0.24 -7.42
C PRO A 60 7.92 0.35 -8.83
N GLN A 61 6.69 0.38 -9.35
CA GLN A 61 6.46 0.85 -10.72
C GLN A 61 6.54 2.38 -10.76
N ALA A 62 7.51 2.93 -11.51
CA ALA A 62 7.76 4.38 -11.56
C ALA A 62 6.52 5.20 -11.95
N SER A 63 5.63 4.65 -12.78
CA SER A 63 4.38 5.31 -13.19
C SER A 63 3.40 5.57 -12.05
N TRP A 64 3.56 4.92 -10.89
CA TRP A 64 2.74 5.21 -9.70
C TRP A 64 3.16 6.52 -9.00
N PHE A 65 4.40 6.96 -9.21
CA PHE A 65 4.97 8.14 -8.57
C PHE A 65 4.91 9.33 -9.53
N THR A 66 3.71 9.91 -9.70
CA THR A 66 3.57 11.20 -10.38
C THR A 66 3.92 12.32 -9.40
N ALA A 67 4.85 13.20 -9.80
CA ALA A 67 5.55 14.15 -8.94
C ALA A 67 4.67 15.13 -8.12
N GLN A 68 3.37 15.19 -8.37
CA GLN A 68 2.48 16.16 -7.73
C GLN A 68 1.79 15.63 -6.45
N ASN A 69 1.78 14.32 -6.17
CA ASN A 69 0.95 13.77 -5.08
C ASN A 69 1.59 12.60 -4.29
N ILE A 70 2.92 12.56 -4.15
CA ILE A 70 3.59 11.50 -3.39
C ILE A 70 3.85 12.02 -1.97
N PRO A 71 3.29 11.41 -0.92
CA PRO A 71 3.58 11.82 0.45
C PRO A 71 5.05 11.52 0.79
N ASP A 72 5.63 12.31 1.72
CA ASP A 72 6.99 12.14 2.23
C ASP A 72 7.10 10.92 3.16
N TRP A 73 6.98 9.74 2.55
CA TRP A 73 7.05 8.44 3.21
C TRP A 73 8.27 7.69 2.72
N HIS A 74 8.67 6.67 3.48
CA HIS A 74 9.63 5.70 3.00
C HIS A 74 8.92 4.66 2.13
N TYR A 75 9.54 4.31 1.01
CA TYR A 75 9.01 3.30 0.09
C TYR A 75 10.02 2.19 -0.09
N THR A 76 9.58 0.95 0.10
CA THR A 76 10.42 -0.23 -0.08
C THR A 76 9.65 -1.35 -0.77
N THR A 77 10.34 -2.43 -1.10
CA THR A 77 9.76 -3.59 -1.77
C THR A 77 10.13 -4.89 -1.09
N SER A 78 9.22 -5.86 -1.13
CA SER A 78 9.46 -7.23 -0.68
C SER A 78 8.90 -8.21 -1.71
N GLU A 79 9.59 -9.32 -1.98
CA GLU A 79 9.15 -10.30 -2.98
C GLU A 79 7.75 -10.87 -2.67
N ASN A 80 7.47 -11.09 -1.39
CA ASN A 80 6.18 -11.60 -0.94
C ASN A 80 5.16 -10.48 -0.65
N GLY A 81 5.61 -9.22 -0.56
CA GLY A 81 4.79 -8.07 -0.22
C GLY A 81 4.51 -7.92 1.28
N TRP A 82 5.21 -8.68 2.13
CA TRP A 82 5.09 -8.66 3.58
C TRP A 82 6.25 -7.91 4.23
N THR A 83 6.03 -7.42 5.45
CA THR A 83 7.12 -6.96 6.32
C THR A 83 8.09 -8.11 6.64
N SER A 84 9.32 -7.76 6.97
CA SER A 84 10.34 -8.68 7.46
C SER A 84 11.13 -8.03 8.58
N ASN A 85 11.81 -8.83 9.41
CA ASN A 85 12.66 -8.31 10.47
C ASN A 85 13.72 -7.33 9.94
N TYR A 86 14.25 -7.59 8.75
CA TYR A 86 15.21 -6.69 8.10
C TYR A 86 14.57 -5.33 7.77
N ILE A 87 13.38 -5.32 7.16
CA ILE A 87 12.67 -4.08 6.80
C ILE A 87 12.27 -3.31 8.06
N ALA A 88 11.72 -4.00 9.06
CA ALA A 88 11.29 -3.39 10.31
C ALA A 88 12.48 -2.80 11.09
N LEU A 89 13.60 -3.52 11.21
CA LEU A 89 14.81 -3.01 11.88
C LEU A 89 15.42 -1.84 11.12
N HIS A 90 15.48 -1.91 9.78
CA HIS A 90 15.98 -0.82 8.97
C HIS A 90 15.13 0.45 9.17
N TRP A 91 13.80 0.32 9.12
CA TRP A 91 12.92 1.46 9.40
C TRP A 91 13.05 1.96 10.85
N LEU A 92 13.20 1.06 11.82
CA LEU A 92 13.40 1.44 13.22
C LEU A 92 14.65 2.31 13.39
N HIS A 93 15.77 1.91 12.79
CA HIS A 93 17.05 2.62 12.93
C HIS A 93 17.13 3.90 12.10
N GLU A 94 16.64 3.88 10.87
CA GLU A 94 16.81 5.01 9.93
C GLU A 94 15.71 6.06 10.03
N VAL A 95 14.54 5.71 10.59
CA VAL A 95 13.34 6.58 10.59
C VAL A 95 12.79 6.77 11.99
N PHE A 96 12.44 5.68 12.68
CA PHE A 96 11.77 5.79 13.97
C PHE A 96 12.65 6.44 15.04
N LEU A 97 13.84 5.88 15.31
CA LEU A 97 14.73 6.40 16.36
C LEU A 97 15.19 7.84 16.12
N PRO A 98 15.46 8.30 14.88
CA PRO A 98 15.75 9.70 14.62
C PRO A 98 14.56 10.67 14.79
N GLU A 99 13.33 10.17 14.69
CA GLU A 99 12.11 10.99 14.70
C GLU A 99 11.34 10.97 16.04
N THR A 100 11.67 10.04 16.94
CA THR A 100 11.15 9.93 18.31
C THR A 100 12.14 10.46 19.35
#